data_AF-A0A5K1GI19-F1
#
_entry.id   AF-A0A5K1GI19-F1
#
_cell.length_a   1.000
_cell.length_b   1.000
_cell.length_c   1.000
_cell.angle_alpha   90.00
_cell.angle_beta   90.00
_cell.angle_gamma   90.00
#
_symmetry.space_group_name_H-M   'P 1'
#
loop_
_entity.id
_entity.type
_entity.pdbx_description
1 polymer ?
#
loop_
_entity_poly.entity_id
_entity_poly.type
_entity_poly.pdbx_seq_one_letter_code
_entity_poly.pdbx_strand_id
1 'polypeptide(L)' 'VQNVAKLIGCSIFDLKSVLSTRKMRAGSENITQKLTLPQ' A
#
# COMPACT_ATOMS: atom_id res chain seq x y z
N VAL A 1 2.72 7.70 -21.35
CA VAL A 1 1.82 8.03 -20.22
C VAL A 1 2.66 8.35 -19.00
N GLN A 2 2.62 9.58 -18.49
CA GLN A 2 3.19 9.89 -17.15
C GLN A 2 2.15 9.47 -16.11
N ASN A 3 2.52 8.56 -15.22
CA ASN A 3 1.69 8.14 -14.10
C ASN A 3 2.37 8.53 -12.78
N VAL A 4 1.62 8.48 -11.68
CA VAL A 4 2.09 8.90 -10.36
C VAL A 4 3.35 8.14 -9.93
N ALA A 5 3.45 6.85 -10.23
CA ALA A 5 4.63 6.05 -9.90
C ALA A 5 5.90 6.57 -10.59
N LYS A 6 5.81 6.97 -11.87
CA LYS A 6 6.94 7.57 -12.61
C LYS A 6 7.34 8.94 -12.06
N LEU A 7 6.38 9.74 -11.59
CA LEU A 7 6.66 11.05 -11.01
C LEU A 7 7.33 10.96 -9.63
N ILE A 8 6.94 9.96 -8.84
CA ILE A 8 7.50 9.71 -7.50
C ILE A 8 8.82 8.91 -7.56
N GLY A 9 9.10 8.23 -8.67
CA GLY A 9 10.29 7.39 -8.82
C GLY A 9 10.16 6.03 -8.14
N CYS A 10 8.95 5.45 -8.11
CA CYS A 10 8.69 4.13 -7.57
C CYS A 10 8.04 3.20 -8.60
N SER A 11 7.91 1.90 -8.29
CA SER A 11 7.16 0.98 -9.14
C SER A 11 5.65 1.10 -8.89
N ILE A 12 4.85 0.81 -9.92
CA ILE A 12 3.39 0.69 -9.78
C ILE A 12 3.00 -0.39 -8.76
N PHE A 13 3.80 -1.45 -8.64
CA PHE A 13 3.54 -2.54 -7.70
C PHE A 13 3.73 -2.09 -6.26
N ASP A 14 4.79 -1.32 -5.98
CA ASP A 14 5.04 -0.76 -4.66
C ASP A 14 3.92 0.21 -4.27
N LEU A 15 3.55 1.09 -5.20
CA LEU A 15 2.47 2.05 -4.98
C LEU A 15 1.15 1.33 -4.67
N LYS A 16 0.79 0.30 -5.45
CA LYS A 16 -0.41 -0.50 -5.20
C LYS A 16 -0.34 -1.24 -3.86
N SER A 17 0.81 -1.82 -3.52
CA SER A 17 1.01 -2.54 -2.26
C SER A 17 0.82 -1.61 -1.06
N VAL A 18 1.47 -0.44 -1.07
CA VAL A 18 1.41 0.53 0.03
C VAL A 18 0.02 1.17 0.15
N LEU A 19 -0.66 1.44 -0.97
CA LEU A 19 -2.01 2.04 -0.95
C LEU A 19 -3.13 1.05 -0.59
N SER A 20 -2.93 -0.26 -0.84
CA SER A 20 -3.94 -1.28 -0.56
C SER A 20 -3.70 -2.05 0.73
N THR A 21 -2.67 -1.69 1.49
CA THR A 21 -2.35 -2.33 2.77
C THR A 21 -2.02 -1.32 3.86
N ARG A 22 -2.24 -1.71 5.10
CA ARG A 22 -1.82 -0.97 6.29
C ARG A 22 -1.04 -1.89 7.21
N LYS A 23 0.18 -1.49 7.57
CA LYS A 23 0.93 -2.15 8.65
C LYS A 23 0.41 -1.65 9.99
N MET A 24 0.17 -2.57 10.91
CA MET A 24 -0.29 -2.27 12.26
C MET A 24 0.21 -3.32 13.25
N ARG A 25 0.19 -2.95 14.53
CA ARG A 25 0.55 -3.86 15.62
C ARG A 25 -0.73 -4.52 16.18
N ALA A 26 -0.75 -5.84 16.21
CA ALA A 26 -1.80 -6.64 16.84
C ALA A 26 -1.16 -7.44 17.98
N GLY A 27 -1.39 -6.99 19.22
CA GLY A 27 -0.68 -7.53 20.38
C GLY A 27 0.83 -7.28 20.30
N SER A 28 1.63 -8.35 20.30
CA SER A 28 3.09 -8.31 20.18
C SER A 28 3.60 -8.38 18.73
N GLU A 29 2.72 -8.62 17.75
CA GLU A 29 3.13 -8.85 16.35
C GLU A 29 2.78 -7.66 15.45
N ASN A 30 3.58 -7.47 14.39
CA ASN A 30 3.26 -6.52 13.32
C ASN A 30 2.61 -7.29 12.17
N ILE A 31 1.38 -6.93 11.84
CA ILE A 31 0.61 -7.53 10.75
C ILE A 31 0.45 -6.54 9.60
N THR A 32 0.29 -7.07 8.39
CA THR A 32 -0.08 -6.29 7.20
C THR A 32 -1.52 -6.60 6.85
N GLN A 33 -2.41 -5.63 7.02
CA GLN A 33 -3.83 -5.76 6.71
C GLN A 33 -4.09 -5.23 5.30
N LYS A 34 -4.80 -6.01 4.47
CA LYS A 34 -5.32 -5.51 3.18
C LYS A 34 -6.55 -4.63 3.41
N LEU A 35 -6.58 -3.46 2.80
CA LEU A 35 -7.70 -2.55 2.84
C LEU A 35 -8.77 -2.99 1.83
N THR A 36 -10.01 -3.08 2.28
CA THR A 36 -11.19 -3.20 1.42
C THR A 36 -11.70 -1.82 1.05
N LEU A 37 -12.17 -1.65 -0.18
CA LEU A 37 -12.83 -0.42 -0.58
C LEU A 37 -14.17 -0.32 0.19
N PRO A 38 -14.51 0.85 0.75
CA PRO A 38 -15.88 1.12 1.16
C PRO A 38 -16.79 0.90 -0.06
N GLN A 39 -17.91 0.23 0.14
CA GLN A 39 -18.94 0.06 -0.89
C GLN A 39 -19.61 1.39 -1.21
#